data_AF-A0A5C1ARU1-F1
#
_entry.id   AF-A0A5C1ARU1-F1
#
_cell.length_a   1.000
_cell.length_b   1.000
_cell.length_c   1.000
_cell.angle_alpha   90.00
_cell.angle_beta   90.00
_cell.angle_gamma   90.00
#
_symmetry.space_group_name_H-M   'P 1'
#
loop_
_entity.id
_entity.type
_entity.pdbx_description
1 polymer ?
#
loop_
_entity_poly.entity_id
_entity_poly.type
_entity_poly.pdbx_seq_one_letter_code
_entity_poly.pdbx_strand_id
1 'polypeptide(L)'
;MASITERSYGIHRRVAAENEIDDACETLSTLGYAVLEGGYTPTEIDELSAAFDDARRHSEDAAGGQGALRQLDEHNTIRVAFHHDARLLVLATNQRVLAVVRRAISDYVVLSQQNGIINPANAAEYNQGAWHRDLPYQHVVFSRPMAINALFCIDDFTLENGATIVLPATHKQEEFPSSRFVRSAAIQVTAPRGSYILLDCMTYHTGATNRTPKDRRAVNHVYTSPIIRQQIDLPALLGESFTEDRDVRELLGYGVRTPRSLDEYFASRRR
;
A
#
# COMPACT_ATOMS: atom_id res chain seq x y z
N MET A 1 -22.84 19.95 9.48
CA MET A 1 -21.79 20.58 8.64
C MET A 1 -22.38 21.83 8.00
N ALA A 2 -21.60 22.90 7.83
CA ALA A 2 -22.06 24.06 7.07
C ALA A 2 -22.31 23.65 5.61
N SER A 3 -23.40 24.13 5.00
CA SER A 3 -23.69 23.90 3.58
C SER A 3 -22.65 24.63 2.73
N ILE A 4 -21.67 23.91 2.19
CA ILE A 4 -20.69 24.46 1.24
C ILE A 4 -21.39 24.62 -0.12
N THR A 5 -21.24 25.77 -0.77
CA THR A 5 -21.85 26.04 -2.08
C THR A 5 -20.99 25.44 -3.20
N GLU A 6 -21.61 24.73 -4.14
CA GLU A 6 -20.94 24.20 -5.35
C GLU A 6 -21.00 25.16 -6.55
N ARG A 7 -21.72 26.28 -6.41
CA ARG A 7 -21.79 27.32 -7.44
C ARG A 7 -20.40 27.88 -7.73
N SER A 8 -20.01 27.88 -9.00
CA SER A 8 -18.76 28.46 -9.49
C SER A 8 -19.00 29.55 -10.51
N TYR A 9 -18.09 30.52 -10.60
CA TYR A 9 -18.06 31.53 -11.66
C TYR A 9 -16.78 31.40 -12.48
N GLY A 10 -16.87 31.41 -13.81
CA GLY A 10 -15.72 31.34 -14.72
C GLY A 10 -15.01 29.98 -14.85
N ILE A 11 -15.57 28.90 -14.27
CA ILE A 11 -15.01 27.55 -14.37
C ILE A 11 -15.63 26.81 -15.56
N HIS A 12 -14.84 26.62 -16.62
CA HIS A 12 -15.27 25.96 -17.86
C HIS A 12 -14.86 24.49 -17.97
N ARG A 13 -13.93 24.03 -17.11
CA ARG A 13 -13.45 22.64 -17.05
C ARG A 13 -13.57 22.13 -15.63
N ARG A 14 -14.08 20.92 -15.47
CA ARG A 14 -14.32 20.26 -14.19
C ARG A 14 -13.88 18.81 -14.28
N VAL A 15 -13.36 18.29 -13.18
CA VAL A 15 -13.28 16.84 -13.00
C VAL A 15 -14.71 16.34 -12.76
N ALA A 16 -15.06 15.22 -13.38
CA ALA A 16 -16.29 14.51 -13.11
C ALA A 16 -15.93 13.27 -12.30
N ALA A 17 -16.55 13.12 -11.14
CA ALA A 17 -16.50 11.92 -10.34
C ALA A 17 -17.91 11.36 -10.23
N GLU A 18 -18.12 10.14 -10.70
CA GLU A 18 -19.45 9.51 -10.77
C GLU A 18 -19.62 8.42 -9.71
N ASN A 19 -18.53 7.98 -9.12
CA ASN A 19 -18.48 6.91 -8.13
C ASN A 19 -17.24 7.09 -7.23
N GLU A 20 -17.18 6.29 -6.18
CA GLU A 20 -16.10 6.29 -5.18
C GLU A 20 -14.70 6.00 -5.74
N ILE A 21 -14.56 5.31 -6.88
CA ILE A 21 -13.27 5.08 -7.53
C ILE A 21 -12.77 6.38 -8.16
N ASP A 22 -13.67 7.14 -8.78
CA ASP A 22 -13.33 8.45 -9.33
C ASP A 22 -12.98 9.45 -8.21
N ASP A 23 -13.75 9.43 -7.12
CA ASP A 23 -13.46 10.23 -5.92
C ASP A 23 -12.06 9.90 -5.36
N ALA A 24 -11.74 8.61 -5.21
CA ALA A 24 -10.44 8.16 -4.74
C ALA A 24 -9.31 8.57 -5.69
N CYS A 25 -9.51 8.49 -7.00
CA CYS A 25 -8.53 8.98 -7.98
C CYS A 25 -8.32 10.51 -7.89
N GLU A 26 -9.39 11.28 -7.72
CA GLU A 26 -9.32 12.74 -7.59
C GLU A 26 -8.59 13.15 -6.30
N THR A 27 -8.93 12.56 -5.15
CA THR A 27 -8.25 12.87 -3.89
C THR A 27 -6.80 12.40 -3.90
N LEU A 28 -6.51 11.23 -4.47
CA LEU A 28 -5.14 10.71 -4.58
C LEU A 28 -4.26 11.64 -5.44
N SER A 29 -4.74 12.04 -6.63
CA SER A 29 -3.99 12.95 -7.50
C SER A 29 -3.86 14.37 -6.92
N THR A 30 -4.86 14.83 -6.15
CA THR A 30 -4.90 16.18 -5.60
C THR A 30 -4.13 16.30 -4.29
N LEU A 31 -4.41 15.40 -3.35
CA LEU A 31 -3.96 15.43 -1.95
C LEU A 31 -2.92 14.34 -1.64
N GLY A 32 -2.69 13.38 -2.54
CA GLY A 32 -1.69 12.34 -2.35
C GLY A 32 -2.16 11.15 -1.51
N TYR A 33 -3.44 11.14 -1.10
CA TYR A 33 -4.06 10.03 -0.36
C TYR A 33 -5.57 9.93 -0.59
N ALA A 34 -6.14 8.77 -0.26
CA ALA A 34 -7.58 8.50 -0.24
C ALA A 34 -7.94 7.42 0.79
N VAL A 35 -9.22 7.29 1.13
CA VAL A 35 -9.75 6.12 1.85
C VAL A 35 -10.81 5.48 0.96
N LEU A 36 -10.72 4.16 0.78
CA LEU A 36 -11.62 3.39 -0.08
C LEU A 36 -12.12 2.17 0.68
N GLU A 37 -13.43 1.95 0.73
CA GLU A 37 -13.98 0.73 1.30
C GLU A 37 -13.59 -0.49 0.45
N GLY A 38 -13.12 -1.56 1.10
CA GLY A 38 -12.63 -2.76 0.41
C GLY A 38 -13.73 -3.63 -0.19
N GLY A 39 -14.98 -3.44 0.24
CA GLY A 39 -16.13 -4.21 -0.24
C GLY A 39 -16.24 -5.63 0.31
N TYR A 40 -15.61 -5.89 1.46
CA TYR A 40 -15.66 -7.18 2.13
C TYR A 40 -16.77 -7.22 3.20
N THR A 41 -17.38 -8.38 3.35
CA THR A 41 -18.32 -8.67 4.43
C THR A 41 -17.59 -8.83 5.78
N PRO A 42 -18.28 -8.67 6.92
CA PRO A 42 -17.69 -8.90 8.23
C PRO A 42 -17.03 -10.28 8.37
N THR A 43 -17.63 -11.32 7.80
CA THR A 43 -17.10 -12.69 7.82
C THR A 43 -15.79 -12.81 7.04
N GLU A 44 -15.71 -12.26 5.82
CA GLU A 44 -14.47 -12.26 5.03
C GLU A 44 -13.35 -11.50 5.77
N ILE A 45 -13.69 -10.38 6.42
CA ILE A 45 -12.75 -9.61 7.21
C ILE A 45 -12.26 -10.36 8.46
N ASP A 46 -13.11 -11.16 9.10
CA ASP A 46 -12.71 -12.04 10.21
C ASP A 46 -11.78 -13.17 9.73
N GLU A 47 -12.06 -13.76 8.57
CA GLU A 47 -11.20 -14.76 7.94
C GLU A 47 -9.82 -14.18 7.56
N LEU A 48 -9.78 -12.97 7.02
CA LEU A 48 -8.55 -12.25 6.69
C LEU A 48 -7.76 -11.87 7.94
N SER A 49 -8.44 -11.52 9.04
CA SER A 49 -7.80 -11.31 10.34
C SER A 49 -7.14 -12.58 10.85
N ALA A 50 -7.80 -13.74 10.74
CA ALA A 50 -7.21 -15.02 11.12
C ALA A 50 -6.02 -15.38 10.20
N ALA A 51 -6.15 -15.16 8.90
CA ALA A 51 -5.07 -15.38 7.94
C ALA A 51 -3.83 -14.50 8.23
N PHE A 52 -4.03 -13.26 8.69
CA PHE A 52 -2.94 -12.40 9.13
C PHE A 52 -2.18 -13.01 10.33
N ASP A 53 -2.91 -13.49 11.34
CA ASP A 53 -2.30 -14.10 12.53
C ASP A 53 -1.59 -15.42 12.19
N ASP A 54 -2.12 -16.19 11.25
CA ASP A 54 -1.49 -17.41 10.74
C ASP A 54 -0.22 -17.09 9.96
N ALA A 55 -0.27 -16.12 9.04
CA ALA A 55 0.89 -15.63 8.30
C ALA A 55 2.00 -15.09 9.23
N ARG A 56 1.63 -14.38 10.30
CA ARG A 56 2.58 -13.91 11.32
C ARG A 56 3.32 -15.08 11.96
N ARG A 57 2.60 -16.08 12.45
CA ARG A 57 3.22 -17.25 13.09
C ARG A 57 4.13 -18.02 12.13
N HIS A 58 3.66 -18.29 10.92
CA HIS A 58 4.48 -18.98 9.90
C HIS A 58 5.73 -18.19 9.52
N SER A 59 5.63 -16.86 9.40
CA SER A 59 6.79 -16.00 9.12
C SER A 59 7.79 -15.98 10.27
N GLU A 60 7.31 -15.94 11.52
CA GLU A 60 8.18 -16.01 12.70
C GLU A 60 8.90 -17.36 12.76
N ASP A 61 8.18 -18.47 12.57
CA ASP A 61 8.77 -19.81 12.57
C ASP A 61 9.81 -19.99 11.46
N ALA A 62 9.50 -19.54 10.24
CA ALA A 62 10.41 -19.60 9.10
C ALA A 62 11.69 -18.77 9.30
N ALA A 63 11.61 -17.68 10.07
CA ALA A 63 12.75 -16.82 10.38
C ALA A 63 13.61 -17.31 11.57
N GLY A 64 13.24 -18.42 12.21
CA GLY A 64 13.90 -18.90 13.44
C GLY A 64 13.43 -18.19 14.72
N GLY A 65 12.23 -17.60 14.68
CA GLY A 65 11.54 -16.96 15.79
C GLY A 65 11.66 -15.43 15.83
N GLN A 66 10.83 -14.80 16.67
CA GLN A 66 10.77 -13.35 16.92
C GLN A 66 12.15 -12.72 17.22
N GLY A 67 13.03 -13.44 17.94
CA GLY A 67 14.35 -12.92 18.31
C GLY A 67 15.26 -12.68 17.10
N ALA A 68 15.21 -13.56 16.09
CA ALA A 68 15.97 -13.40 14.86
C ALA A 68 15.47 -12.20 14.05
N LEU A 69 14.14 -12.05 13.93
CA LEU A 69 13.54 -10.89 13.25
C LEU A 69 13.86 -9.56 13.94
N ARG A 70 13.97 -9.52 15.27
CA ARG A 70 14.36 -8.31 16.02
C ARG A 70 15.76 -7.84 15.67
N GLN A 71 16.70 -8.75 15.43
CA GLN A 71 18.08 -8.40 15.03
C GLN A 71 18.14 -7.73 13.65
N LEU A 72 17.13 -7.96 12.81
CA LEU A 72 16.99 -7.40 11.47
C LEU A 72 16.06 -6.18 11.42
N ASP A 73 15.46 -5.79 12.55
CA ASP A 73 14.36 -4.83 12.61
C ASP A 73 13.13 -5.20 11.74
N GLU A 74 12.87 -6.50 11.58
CA GLU A 74 11.75 -7.04 10.78
C GLU A 74 10.62 -7.63 11.65
N HIS A 75 10.73 -7.56 12.98
CA HIS A 75 9.80 -8.18 13.93
C HIS A 75 8.37 -7.61 13.94
N ASN A 76 8.15 -6.47 13.29
CA ASN A 76 6.84 -5.83 13.12
C ASN A 76 6.32 -5.94 11.66
N THR A 77 7.00 -6.72 10.83
CA THR A 77 6.73 -6.85 9.40
C THR A 77 6.64 -8.31 9.00
N ILE A 78 5.67 -8.64 8.16
CA ILE A 78 5.54 -9.96 7.52
C ILE A 78 5.78 -9.75 6.04
N ARG A 79 6.98 -10.09 5.55
CA ARG A 79 7.35 -9.87 4.14
C ARG A 79 6.61 -10.86 3.24
N VAL A 80 6.03 -10.37 2.15
CA VAL A 80 5.25 -11.19 1.20
C VAL A 80 4.18 -12.03 1.93
N ALA A 81 3.29 -11.36 2.67
CA ALA A 81 2.39 -12.04 3.62
C ALA A 81 1.58 -13.19 3.00
N PHE A 82 1.12 -13.06 1.75
CA PHE A 82 0.43 -14.13 1.04
C PHE A 82 1.27 -15.39 0.76
N HIS A 83 2.61 -15.31 0.84
CA HIS A 83 3.49 -16.48 0.77
C HIS A 83 3.36 -17.35 2.02
N HIS A 84 3.08 -16.74 3.17
CA HIS A 84 2.87 -17.42 4.45
C HIS A 84 1.41 -17.85 4.67
N ASP A 85 0.46 -17.15 4.04
CA ASP A 85 -0.95 -17.56 3.96
C ASP A 85 -1.63 -17.06 2.68
N ALA A 86 -1.92 -17.98 1.76
CA ALA A 86 -2.46 -17.65 0.43
C ALA A 86 -3.82 -16.92 0.47
N ARG A 87 -4.58 -16.99 1.57
CA ARG A 87 -5.85 -16.25 1.70
C ARG A 87 -5.66 -14.75 1.60
N LEU A 88 -4.49 -14.22 2.00
CA LEU A 88 -4.18 -12.80 1.93
C LEU A 88 -3.95 -12.28 0.50
N LEU A 89 -3.79 -13.17 -0.49
CA LEU A 89 -3.62 -12.76 -1.89
C LEU A 89 -4.84 -12.00 -2.42
N VAL A 90 -6.05 -12.30 -1.92
CA VAL A 90 -7.29 -11.62 -2.31
C VAL A 90 -7.23 -10.11 -2.09
N LEU A 91 -6.44 -9.66 -1.10
CA LEU A 91 -6.26 -8.25 -0.81
C LEU A 91 -5.49 -7.52 -1.91
N ALA A 92 -4.54 -8.21 -2.55
CA ALA A 92 -3.77 -7.67 -3.67
C ALA A 92 -4.57 -7.68 -4.99
N THR A 93 -5.54 -8.58 -5.11
CA THR A 93 -6.36 -8.75 -6.32
C THR A 93 -7.74 -8.09 -6.21
N ASN A 94 -7.96 -7.27 -5.17
CA ASN A 94 -9.21 -6.54 -4.96
C ASN A 94 -9.51 -5.63 -6.17
N GLN A 95 -10.65 -5.85 -6.81
CA GLN A 95 -10.99 -5.17 -8.07
C GLN A 95 -11.15 -3.65 -7.91
N ARG A 96 -11.58 -3.17 -6.73
CA ARG A 96 -11.78 -1.75 -6.47
C ARG A 96 -10.43 -1.03 -6.35
N VAL A 97 -9.49 -1.63 -5.62
CA VAL A 97 -8.11 -1.14 -5.55
C VAL A 97 -7.45 -1.19 -6.92
N LEU A 98 -7.57 -2.32 -7.64
CA LEU A 98 -7.01 -2.47 -8.99
C LEU A 98 -7.57 -1.44 -9.98
N ALA A 99 -8.84 -1.07 -9.87
CA ALA A 99 -9.43 -0.02 -10.69
C ALA A 99 -8.80 1.35 -10.42
N VAL A 100 -8.60 1.73 -9.15
CA VAL A 100 -7.91 2.99 -8.80
C VAL A 100 -6.47 3.00 -9.31
N VAL A 101 -5.69 1.95 -9.03
CA VAL A 101 -4.26 1.94 -9.39
C VAL A 101 -4.03 1.91 -10.88
N ARG A 102 -4.85 1.18 -11.66
CA ARG A 102 -4.75 1.16 -13.13
C ARG A 102 -5.09 2.51 -13.74
N ARG A 103 -6.11 3.19 -13.19
CA ARG A 103 -6.49 4.54 -13.64
C ARG A 103 -5.45 5.60 -13.27
N ALA A 104 -4.84 5.48 -12.09
CA ALA A 104 -3.91 6.48 -11.58
C ALA A 104 -2.46 6.31 -12.08
N ILE A 105 -1.97 5.07 -12.24
CA ILE A 105 -0.61 4.78 -12.72
C ILE A 105 -0.62 4.58 -14.24
N SER A 106 -1.24 3.47 -14.68
CA SER A 106 -1.39 3.03 -16.07
C SER A 106 -2.17 1.72 -16.13
N ASP A 107 -2.70 1.35 -17.30
CA ASP A 107 -3.42 0.07 -17.48
C ASP A 107 -2.61 -1.16 -17.04
N TYR A 108 -1.28 -1.13 -17.22
CA TYR A 108 -0.39 -2.19 -16.77
C TYR A 108 0.33 -1.81 -15.47
N VAL A 109 0.07 -2.56 -14.40
CA VAL A 109 0.70 -2.42 -13.08
C VAL A 109 1.16 -3.78 -12.56
N VAL A 110 2.16 -3.77 -11.68
CA VAL A 110 2.62 -4.96 -10.96
C VAL A 110 2.64 -4.70 -9.45
N LEU A 111 2.50 -5.75 -8.66
CA LEU A 111 2.63 -5.72 -7.21
C LEU A 111 4.12 -5.80 -6.86
N SER A 112 4.67 -4.72 -6.30
CA SER A 112 6.06 -4.67 -5.83
C SER A 112 6.26 -5.34 -4.48
N GLN A 113 5.26 -5.25 -3.59
CA GLN A 113 5.26 -5.91 -2.29
C GLN A 113 3.84 -6.07 -1.73
N GLN A 114 3.61 -7.12 -0.94
CA GLN A 114 2.49 -7.22 0.00
C GLN A 114 3.06 -7.58 1.37
N ASN A 115 3.05 -6.66 2.32
CA ASN A 115 3.66 -6.84 3.63
C ASN A 115 2.64 -6.68 4.74
N GLY A 116 2.59 -7.61 5.69
CA GLY A 116 1.86 -7.41 6.94
C GLY A 116 2.61 -6.39 7.80
N ILE A 117 1.89 -5.44 8.41
CA ILE A 117 2.46 -4.35 9.21
C ILE A 117 1.78 -4.33 10.58
N ILE A 118 2.60 -4.41 11.63
CA ILE A 118 2.15 -4.44 13.02
C ILE A 118 2.60 -3.15 13.69
N ASN A 119 1.65 -2.30 14.11
CA ASN A 119 1.94 -1.15 14.96
C ASN A 119 1.78 -1.59 16.42
N PRO A 120 2.89 -1.79 17.17
CA PRO A 120 2.87 -2.49 18.44
C PRO A 120 2.12 -1.72 19.53
N ALA A 121 1.50 -2.46 20.45
CA ALA A 121 0.76 -1.88 21.58
C ALA A 121 1.62 -1.00 22.51
N ASN A 122 0.95 -0.23 23.37
CA ASN A 122 1.52 0.43 24.55
C ASN A 122 2.67 1.41 24.26
N ALA A 123 2.60 2.13 23.14
CA ALA A 123 3.61 3.10 22.71
C ALA A 123 5.02 2.52 22.61
N ALA A 124 5.13 1.21 22.30
CA ALA A 124 6.40 0.59 22.00
C ALA A 124 7.06 1.24 20.77
N GLU A 125 8.39 1.12 20.68
CA GLU A 125 9.14 1.64 19.53
C GLU A 125 8.62 1.00 18.24
N TYR A 126 8.38 1.86 17.24
CA TYR A 126 7.79 1.47 15.97
C TYR A 126 8.64 2.02 14.83
N ASN A 127 9.23 1.10 14.05
CA ASN A 127 10.18 1.43 12.98
C ASN A 127 9.56 2.20 11.80
N GLN A 128 8.23 2.18 11.64
CA GLN A 128 7.51 3.00 10.66
C GLN A 128 7.13 4.40 11.18
N GLY A 129 7.58 4.78 12.38
CA GLY A 129 7.28 6.08 13.01
C GLY A 129 8.11 7.26 12.50
N ALA A 130 9.07 7.03 11.60
CA ALA A 130 9.84 8.08 10.95
C ALA A 130 9.09 8.61 9.71
N TRP A 131 9.16 9.92 9.45
CA TRP A 131 8.62 10.48 8.21
C TRP A 131 9.36 9.95 6.99
N HIS A 132 8.63 9.40 6.02
CA HIS A 132 9.23 8.81 4.82
C HIS A 132 8.29 8.89 3.61
N ARG A 133 8.84 8.43 2.48
CA ARG A 133 8.12 8.05 1.26
C ARG A 133 8.35 6.57 1.04
N ASP A 134 7.43 5.90 0.36
CA ASP A 134 7.54 4.47 0.06
C ASP A 134 8.58 4.16 -1.03
N LEU A 135 8.94 5.17 -1.84
CA LEU A 135 10.12 5.13 -2.71
C LEU A 135 11.27 5.89 -2.02
N PRO A 136 12.03 5.24 -1.12
CA PRO A 136 13.02 5.93 -0.30
C PRO A 136 14.17 6.46 -1.13
N TYR A 137 14.82 7.51 -0.60
CA TYR A 137 15.99 8.17 -1.20
C TYR A 137 15.73 8.85 -2.56
N GLN A 138 14.46 8.93 -3.00
CA GLN A 138 14.06 9.64 -4.21
C GLN A 138 13.38 10.96 -3.85
N HIS A 139 13.95 12.06 -4.32
CA HIS A 139 13.38 13.41 -4.20
C HIS A 139 12.98 13.89 -5.59
N VAL A 140 11.91 13.30 -6.14
CA VAL A 140 11.40 13.62 -7.47
C VAL A 140 9.89 13.81 -7.40
N VAL A 141 9.36 14.63 -8.30
CA VAL A 141 7.92 14.79 -8.52
C VAL A 141 7.53 14.16 -9.86
N PHE A 142 6.53 13.29 -9.83
CA PHE A 142 5.96 12.72 -11.04
C PHE A 142 4.71 13.49 -11.46
N SER A 143 4.50 13.62 -12.77
CA SER A 143 3.27 14.22 -13.33
C SER A 143 2.03 13.32 -13.18
N ARG A 144 2.24 12.04 -12.83
CA ARG A 144 1.23 11.06 -12.43
C ARG A 144 1.85 10.05 -11.45
N PRO A 145 1.06 9.40 -10.58
CA PRO A 145 1.58 8.36 -9.69
C PRO A 145 2.37 7.29 -10.46
N MET A 146 3.56 6.96 -9.97
CA MET A 146 4.36 5.84 -10.49
C MET A 146 4.23 4.58 -9.62
N ALA A 147 3.83 4.77 -8.37
CA ALA A 147 3.57 3.74 -7.40
C ALA A 147 2.48 4.22 -6.45
N ILE A 148 1.61 3.31 -6.05
CA ILE A 148 0.53 3.55 -5.09
C ILE A 148 0.61 2.50 -3.99
N ASN A 149 0.60 2.96 -2.75
CA ASN A 149 0.43 2.13 -1.59
C ASN A 149 -1.06 1.99 -1.28
N ALA A 150 -1.54 0.77 -1.11
CA ALA A 150 -2.85 0.45 -0.58
C ALA A 150 -2.70 -0.30 0.75
N LEU A 151 -2.85 0.42 1.85
CA LEU A 151 -2.74 -0.10 3.20
C LEU A 151 -4.11 -0.60 3.66
N PHE A 152 -4.30 -1.91 3.63
CA PHE A 152 -5.53 -2.55 4.06
C PHE A 152 -5.63 -2.60 5.59
N CYS A 153 -6.75 -2.12 6.13
CA CYS A 153 -7.04 -2.04 7.55
C CYS A 153 -7.61 -3.37 8.06
N ILE A 154 -6.76 -4.27 8.60
CA ILE A 154 -7.21 -5.51 9.25
C ILE A 154 -7.99 -5.19 10.53
N ASP A 155 -7.53 -4.18 11.26
CA ASP A 155 -8.19 -3.57 12.40
C ASP A 155 -8.63 -2.13 12.06
N ASP A 156 -9.49 -1.52 12.87
CA ASP A 156 -9.82 -0.10 12.74
C ASP A 156 -8.56 0.76 12.84
N PHE A 157 -8.50 1.84 12.08
CA PHE A 157 -7.47 2.87 12.20
C PHE A 157 -8.08 4.08 12.91
N THR A 158 -7.67 4.29 14.15
CA THR A 158 -8.14 5.39 15.01
C THR A 158 -6.99 6.33 15.38
N LEU A 159 -7.33 7.48 15.96
CA LEU A 159 -6.31 8.43 16.42
C LEU A 159 -5.43 7.81 17.52
N GLU A 160 -6.06 7.03 18.41
CA GLU A 160 -5.46 6.46 19.61
C GLU A 160 -4.60 5.23 19.30
N ASN A 161 -5.00 4.41 18.33
CA ASN A 161 -4.27 3.17 17.99
C ASN A 161 -3.21 3.35 16.89
N GLY A 162 -2.86 4.59 16.60
CA GLY A 162 -1.71 4.89 15.75
C GLY A 162 -2.02 4.83 14.24
N ALA A 163 -3.19 5.31 13.82
CA ALA A 163 -3.50 5.46 12.38
C ALA A 163 -2.44 6.29 11.63
N THR A 164 -2.28 6.02 10.34
CA THR A 164 -1.30 6.68 9.46
C THR A 164 -1.47 8.19 9.46
N ILE A 165 -0.35 8.92 9.53
CA ILE A 165 -0.31 10.38 9.37
C ILE A 165 0.24 10.69 7.99
N VAL A 166 -0.42 11.59 7.26
CA VAL A 166 -0.01 12.07 5.95
C VAL A 166 0.28 13.57 5.99
N LEU A 167 1.15 14.04 5.10
CA LEU A 167 1.25 15.44 4.72
C LEU A 167 0.61 15.63 3.34
N PRO A 168 -0.63 16.15 3.28
CA PRO A 168 -1.35 16.26 2.01
C PRO A 168 -0.59 17.07 0.97
N ALA A 169 -0.72 16.66 -0.30
CA ALA A 169 -0.15 17.26 -1.49
C ALA A 169 1.40 17.28 -1.56
N THR A 170 2.10 16.62 -0.64
CA THR A 170 3.57 16.62 -0.61
C THR A 170 4.23 15.73 -1.67
N HIS A 171 3.47 14.89 -2.37
CA HIS A 171 3.93 14.20 -3.59
C HIS A 171 4.24 15.17 -4.74
N LYS A 172 3.80 16.44 -4.62
CA LYS A 172 4.04 17.53 -5.58
C LYS A 172 5.26 18.40 -5.26
N GLN A 173 6.03 18.03 -4.24
CA GLN A 173 7.24 18.74 -3.81
C GLN A 173 8.39 17.74 -3.70
N GLU A 174 9.64 18.17 -3.84
CA GLU A 174 10.80 17.25 -3.74
C GLU A 174 11.37 17.24 -2.32
N GLU A 175 11.49 18.42 -1.72
CA GLU A 175 12.06 18.59 -0.39
C GLU A 175 11.10 18.15 0.72
N PHE A 176 11.66 17.60 1.79
CA PHE A 176 10.90 17.35 3.00
C PHE A 176 10.44 18.69 3.60
N PRO A 177 9.14 18.85 3.94
CA PRO A 177 8.64 20.12 4.46
C PRO A 177 9.28 20.54 5.77
N SER A 178 9.36 21.86 5.99
CA SER A 178 9.85 22.42 7.25
C SER A 178 9.05 21.93 8.46
N SER A 179 9.67 21.86 9.64
CA SER A 179 8.98 21.40 10.86
C SER A 179 7.74 22.25 11.22
N ARG A 180 7.72 23.53 10.83
CA ARG A 180 6.54 24.38 11.00
C ARG A 180 5.37 23.88 10.16
N PHE A 181 5.63 23.57 8.89
CA PHE A 181 4.61 23.03 7.97
C PHE A 181 4.12 21.66 8.44
N VAL A 182 5.05 20.76 8.81
CA VAL A 182 4.71 19.43 9.33
C VAL A 182 3.72 19.52 10.49
N ARG A 183 3.97 20.39 11.47
CA ARG A 183 3.08 20.56 12.64
C ARG A 183 1.70 21.13 12.30
N SER A 184 1.56 21.93 11.25
CA SER A 184 0.30 22.59 10.90
C SER A 184 -0.53 21.83 9.87
N ALA A 185 0.09 20.97 9.06
CA ALA A 185 -0.53 20.33 7.91
C ALA A 185 -0.65 18.81 8.02
N ALA A 186 0.00 18.18 8.99
CA ALA A 186 -0.11 16.74 9.22
C ALA A 186 -1.56 16.35 9.57
N ILE A 187 -2.09 15.35 8.87
CA ILE A 187 -3.43 14.81 9.10
C ILE A 187 -3.30 13.33 9.43
N GLN A 188 -3.88 12.91 10.54
CA GLN A 188 -4.02 11.50 10.88
C GLN A 188 -5.27 10.94 10.20
N VAL A 189 -5.08 9.92 9.35
CA VAL A 189 -6.10 9.35 8.48
C VAL A 189 -6.74 8.15 9.16
N THR A 190 -7.93 8.34 9.72
CA THR A 190 -8.73 7.26 10.31
C THR A 190 -9.48 6.50 9.22
N ALA A 191 -9.62 5.19 9.36
CA ALA A 191 -10.37 4.36 8.44
C ALA A 191 -10.97 3.15 9.18
N PRO A 192 -12.19 2.71 8.84
CA PRO A 192 -12.77 1.54 9.46
C PRO A 192 -12.07 0.27 8.97
N ARG A 193 -12.08 -0.75 9.81
CA ARG A 193 -11.71 -2.12 9.49
C ARG A 193 -12.33 -2.55 8.15
N GLY A 194 -11.52 -3.18 7.29
CA GLY A 194 -11.91 -3.61 5.94
C GLY A 194 -11.79 -2.54 4.85
N SER A 195 -11.32 -1.34 5.18
CA SER A 195 -10.99 -0.30 4.21
C SER A 195 -9.53 -0.35 3.77
N TYR A 196 -9.21 0.37 2.69
CA TYR A 196 -7.86 0.68 2.28
C TYR A 196 -7.59 2.16 2.46
N ILE A 197 -6.45 2.50 3.06
CA ILE A 197 -5.85 3.83 2.95
C ILE A 197 -4.92 3.80 1.74
N LEU A 198 -5.23 4.59 0.72
CA LEU A 198 -4.43 4.72 -0.48
C LEU A 198 -3.46 5.90 -0.33
N LEU A 199 -2.21 5.74 -0.73
CA LEU A 199 -1.19 6.78 -0.76
C LEU A 199 -0.50 6.79 -2.12
N ASP A 200 -0.30 7.97 -2.70
CA ASP A 200 0.78 8.12 -3.67
C ASP A 200 2.09 7.84 -2.91
N CYS A 201 2.92 6.92 -3.41
CA CYS A 201 4.15 6.53 -2.71
C CYS A 201 5.14 7.68 -2.52
N MET A 202 4.95 8.81 -3.20
CA MET A 202 5.73 10.04 -3.03
C MET A 202 5.13 11.03 -2.00
N THR A 203 3.96 10.73 -1.42
CA THR A 203 3.41 11.50 -0.30
C THR A 203 4.21 11.21 0.97
N TYR A 204 4.68 12.25 1.65
CA TYR A 204 5.31 12.08 2.95
C TYR A 204 4.29 11.63 3.99
N HIS A 205 4.60 10.54 4.66
CA HIS A 205 3.75 9.93 5.67
C HIS A 205 4.57 9.29 6.79
N THR A 206 3.89 8.92 7.87
CA THR A 206 4.46 8.21 9.02
C THR A 206 3.38 7.43 9.77
N GLY A 207 3.75 6.37 10.48
CA GLY A 207 2.87 5.72 11.45
C GLY A 207 2.78 6.52 12.75
N ALA A 208 1.56 6.81 13.22
CA ALA A 208 1.40 7.38 14.57
C ALA A 208 1.68 6.32 15.64
N THR A 209 2.09 6.77 16.83
CA THR A 209 2.28 5.90 17.98
C THR A 209 0.96 5.27 18.42
N ASN A 210 0.90 3.94 18.45
CA ASN A 210 -0.23 3.22 19.02
C ASN A 210 -0.19 3.26 20.55
N ARG A 211 -1.18 3.92 21.17
CA ARG A 211 -1.28 4.09 22.63
C ARG A 211 -2.23 3.07 23.29
N THR A 212 -2.81 2.17 22.50
CA THR A 212 -3.77 1.19 22.98
C THR A 212 -3.07 -0.10 23.44
N PRO A 213 -3.74 -0.97 24.22
CA PRO A 213 -3.13 -2.19 24.74
C PRO A 213 -3.07 -3.35 23.72
N LYS A 214 -3.42 -3.11 22.45
CA LYS A 214 -3.42 -4.12 21.39
C LYS A 214 -2.59 -3.65 20.20
N ASP A 215 -1.92 -4.58 19.54
CA ASP A 215 -1.28 -4.33 18.26
C ASP A 215 -2.34 -3.91 17.24
N ARG A 216 -2.00 -2.96 16.35
CA ARG A 216 -2.84 -2.59 15.20
C ARG A 216 -2.26 -3.20 13.93
N ARG A 217 -3.05 -4.01 13.24
CA ARG A 217 -2.60 -4.79 12.07
C ARG A 217 -3.08 -4.18 10.76
N ALA A 218 -2.27 -4.31 9.73
CA ALA A 218 -2.60 -3.89 8.38
C ALA A 218 -1.83 -4.71 7.35
N VAL A 219 -2.33 -4.77 6.11
CA VAL A 219 -1.58 -5.36 4.98
C VAL A 219 -1.28 -4.26 3.97
N ASN A 220 0.00 -3.89 3.88
CA ASN A 220 0.51 -2.91 2.94
C ASN A 220 0.71 -3.55 1.56
N HIS A 221 0.19 -2.94 0.51
CA HIS A 221 0.42 -3.31 -0.88
C HIS A 221 1.08 -2.14 -1.59
N VAL A 222 2.18 -2.35 -2.32
CA VAL A 222 2.68 -1.32 -3.24
C VAL A 222 2.51 -1.81 -4.66
N TYR A 223 1.64 -1.16 -5.42
CA TYR A 223 1.48 -1.36 -6.85
C TYR A 223 2.35 -0.36 -7.59
N THR A 224 3.07 -0.80 -8.60
CA THR A 224 4.01 0.05 -9.35
C THR A 224 3.79 -0.08 -10.83
N SER A 225 4.17 0.97 -11.57
CA SER A 225 4.52 0.79 -12.96
C SER A 225 5.63 -0.25 -13.10
N PRO A 226 5.62 -1.11 -14.14
CA PRO A 226 6.69 -2.08 -14.40
C PRO A 226 8.10 -1.48 -14.57
N ILE A 227 8.20 -0.15 -14.73
CA ILE A 227 9.47 0.58 -14.80
C ILE A 227 10.21 0.53 -13.45
N ILE A 228 9.47 0.40 -12.34
CA ILE A 228 10.03 0.30 -10.99
C ILE A 228 10.27 -1.18 -10.66
N ARG A 229 11.49 -1.51 -10.25
CA ARG A 229 11.86 -2.86 -9.81
C ARG A 229 11.05 -3.28 -8.58
N GLN A 230 10.52 -4.50 -8.58
CA GLN A 230 9.87 -5.08 -7.40
C GLN A 230 10.86 -5.18 -6.22
N GLN A 231 10.35 -5.06 -4.98
CA GLN A 231 11.17 -5.19 -3.77
C GLN A 231 11.84 -6.58 -3.73
N ILE A 232 11.05 -7.62 -3.96
CA ILE A 232 11.44 -9.03 -4.08
C ILE A 232 11.01 -9.52 -5.47
N ASP A 233 11.83 -10.35 -6.11
CA ASP A 233 11.47 -11.05 -7.35
C ASP A 233 10.38 -12.10 -7.03
N LEU A 234 9.12 -11.69 -7.11
CA LEU A 234 7.97 -12.55 -6.76
C LEU A 234 7.91 -13.80 -7.66
N PRO A 235 8.10 -13.73 -8.99
CA PRO A 235 8.15 -14.94 -9.81
C PRO A 235 9.23 -15.93 -9.38
N ALA A 236 10.43 -15.45 -9.01
CA ALA A 236 11.50 -16.32 -8.52
C ALA A 236 11.18 -16.92 -7.15
N LEU A 237 10.58 -16.14 -6.25
CA LEU A 237 10.18 -16.60 -4.91
C LEU A 237 9.06 -17.66 -4.97
N LEU A 238 8.04 -17.42 -5.81
CA LEU A 238 6.82 -18.22 -5.85
C LEU A 238 6.91 -19.42 -6.79
N GLY A 239 7.79 -19.36 -7.79
CA GLY A 239 7.95 -20.40 -8.81
C GLY A 239 6.86 -20.38 -9.89
N GLU A 240 7.09 -21.09 -10.99
CA GLU A 240 6.19 -21.05 -12.17
C GLU A 240 4.81 -21.66 -11.92
N SER A 241 4.71 -22.62 -11.00
CA SER A 241 3.49 -23.36 -10.67
C SER A 241 2.61 -22.70 -9.61
N PHE A 242 2.97 -21.50 -9.12
CA PHE A 242 2.21 -20.83 -8.07
C PHE A 242 0.75 -20.56 -8.47
N THR A 243 0.54 -20.11 -9.71
CA THR A 243 -0.79 -19.88 -10.27
C THR A 243 -0.77 -19.94 -11.79
N GLU A 244 -1.87 -20.43 -12.35
CA GLU A 244 -2.15 -20.43 -13.79
C GLU A 244 -3.04 -19.25 -14.20
N ASP A 245 -3.60 -18.51 -13.24
CA ASP A 245 -4.43 -17.33 -13.49
C ASP A 245 -3.58 -16.22 -14.13
N ARG A 246 -3.95 -15.84 -15.35
CA ARG A 246 -3.21 -14.87 -16.15
C ARG A 246 -3.12 -13.50 -15.48
N ASP A 247 -4.20 -13.02 -14.89
CA ASP A 247 -4.25 -11.67 -14.30
C ASP A 247 -3.44 -11.61 -13.02
N VAL A 248 -3.48 -12.70 -12.22
CA VAL A 248 -2.62 -12.84 -11.04
C VAL A 248 -1.15 -12.94 -11.45
N ARG A 249 -0.82 -13.72 -12.49
CA ARG A 249 0.57 -13.81 -13.01
C ARG A 249 1.07 -12.46 -13.53
N GLU A 250 0.22 -11.71 -14.22
CA GLU A 250 0.53 -10.37 -14.69
C GLU A 250 0.83 -9.44 -13.50
N LEU A 251 -0.07 -9.41 -12.51
CA LEU A 251 0.09 -8.61 -11.29
C LEU A 251 1.36 -8.98 -10.52
N LEU A 252 1.68 -10.26 -10.39
CA LEU A 252 2.87 -10.73 -9.68
C LEU A 252 4.18 -10.51 -10.45
N GLY A 253 4.12 -10.01 -11.69
CA GLY A 253 5.30 -9.61 -12.45
C GLY A 253 5.93 -10.71 -13.32
N TYR A 254 5.25 -11.84 -13.54
CA TYR A 254 5.78 -12.92 -14.40
C TYR A 254 6.05 -12.46 -15.84
N GLY A 255 5.33 -11.43 -16.31
CA GLY A 255 5.44 -10.85 -17.65
C GLY A 255 6.51 -9.76 -17.83
N VAL A 256 7.12 -9.26 -16.75
CA VAL A 256 8.10 -8.14 -16.79
C VAL A 256 9.47 -8.54 -16.26
N ARG A 257 9.77 -9.84 -16.26
CA ARG A 257 11.07 -10.35 -15.83
C ARG A 257 12.19 -9.83 -16.73
N THR A 258 13.28 -9.42 -16.10
CA THR A 258 14.51 -9.06 -16.81
C THR A 258 15.16 -10.33 -17.36
N PRO A 259 15.36 -10.47 -18.68
CA PRO A 259 16.07 -11.61 -19.24
C PRO A 259 17.51 -11.66 -18.72
N ARG A 260 17.99 -12.86 -18.37
CA ARG A 260 19.30 -13.10 -17.77
C ARG A 260 20.36 -13.50 -18.79
N SER A 261 19.95 -13.76 -20.03
CA SER A 261 20.82 -14.08 -21.16
C SER A 261 20.24 -13.54 -22.47
N LEU A 262 21.08 -13.48 -23.52
CA LEU A 262 20.61 -13.14 -24.86
C LEU A 262 19.59 -14.16 -25.39
N ASP A 263 19.78 -15.45 -25.08
CA ASP A 263 18.84 -16.50 -25.48
C ASP A 263 17.47 -16.32 -24.82
N GLU A 264 17.43 -15.98 -23.53
CA GLU A 264 16.18 -15.64 -22.83
C GLU A 264 15.53 -14.40 -23.45
N TYR A 265 16.33 -13.36 -23.76
CA TYR A 265 15.82 -12.15 -24.39
C TYR A 265 15.22 -12.47 -25.77
N PHE A 266 15.94 -13.22 -26.62
CA PHE A 266 15.44 -13.61 -27.94
C PHE A 266 14.22 -14.53 -27.86
N ALA A 267 14.16 -15.45 -26.88
CA ALA A 267 12.98 -16.28 -26.65
C ALA A 267 11.75 -15.43 -26.31
N SER A 268 11.90 -14.39 -25.48
CA SER A 268 10.79 -13.48 -25.11
C SER A 268 10.23 -12.66 -26.28
N ARG A 269 10.98 -12.54 -27.38
CA ARG A 269 10.60 -11.77 -28.58
C ARG A 269 9.93 -12.63 -29.66
N ARG A 270 9.98 -13.96 -29.55
CA ARG A 270 9.32 -14.87 -30.49
C ARG A 270 7.81 -14.80 -30.24
N ARG A 271 7.08 -14.35 -31.27
CA ARG A 271 5.60 -14.35 -31.29
C ARG A 271 5.07 -15.72 -31.68
#